data_AF-E4S8J4-F1
#
_entry.id   AF-E4S8J4-F1
#
_cell.length_a   1.000
_cell.length_b   1.000
_cell.length_c   1.000
_cell.angle_alpha   90.00
_cell.angle_beta   90.00
_cell.angle_gamma   90.00
#
_symmetry.space_group_name_H-M   'P 1'
#
loop_
_entity.id
_entity.type
_entity.pdbx_description
1 polymer ?
#
loop_
_entity_poly.entity_id
_entity_poly.type
_entity_poly.pdbx_seq_one_letter_code
_entity_poly.pdbx_strand_id
1 'polypeptide(L)'
;MAKANEELEIKNKIDEIKELMKNKKYYAVIEKYNEFLKVRKNAEVEQILNEAIKEAKDIYVLSAKVYYLAVLSCGALLEDIRNKIVMNWHSFIYDSFTPYNSIDDAVTQALEQKAKEVSDAKNYKESIDKFYAMLKEIPFEDPKLSEMCTAIKEVYDSFYDFYQLVLYPSGNYVSFSTETSTKNNLLAKKLNELNILLERENIKNENEDNSSISGSL
;
A
#
# COMPACT_ATOMS: atom_id res chain seq x y z
N MET A 1 47.07 -12.12 -20.71
CA MET A 1 46.82 -10.98 -19.79
C MET A 1 45.35 -10.52 -19.81
N ALA A 2 44.70 -10.34 -20.97
CA ALA A 2 43.29 -9.92 -21.03
C ALA A 2 42.29 -10.84 -20.28
N LYS A 3 42.39 -12.17 -20.45
CA LYS A 3 41.49 -13.14 -19.78
C LYS A 3 41.56 -13.12 -18.24
N ALA A 4 42.74 -12.96 -17.66
CA ALA A 4 42.92 -12.95 -16.21
C ALA A 4 42.34 -11.67 -15.58
N ASN A 5 42.37 -10.55 -16.33
CA ASN A 5 41.79 -9.30 -15.89
C ASN A 5 40.25 -9.36 -15.92
N GLU A 6 39.70 -10.00 -16.95
CA GLU A 6 38.26 -10.24 -17.10
C GLU A 6 37.71 -11.20 -16.03
N GLU A 7 38.45 -12.27 -15.70
CA GLU A 7 38.08 -13.20 -14.61
C GLU A 7 38.09 -12.53 -13.23
N LEU A 8 39.04 -11.64 -12.97
CA LEU A 8 39.11 -10.88 -11.72
C LEU A 8 37.95 -9.87 -11.62
N GLU A 9 37.62 -9.18 -12.71
CA GLU A 9 36.48 -8.25 -12.76
C GLU A 9 35.15 -8.98 -12.51
N ILE A 10 34.98 -10.17 -13.10
CA ILE A 10 33.82 -11.03 -12.86
C ILE A 10 33.72 -11.42 -11.39
N LYS A 11 34.83 -11.86 -10.78
CA LYS A 11 34.85 -12.26 -9.37
C LYS A 11 34.45 -11.11 -8.44
N ASN A 12 34.99 -9.91 -8.68
CA ASN A 12 34.65 -8.73 -7.87
C ASN A 12 33.15 -8.38 -7.96
N LYS A 13 32.54 -8.48 -9.15
CA LYS A 13 31.09 -8.25 -9.33
C LYS A 13 30.25 -9.29 -8.59
N ILE A 14 30.68 -10.56 -8.56
CA ILE A 14 30.01 -11.63 -7.81
C ILE A 14 30.09 -11.37 -6.31
N ASP A 15 31.28 -11.01 -5.80
CA ASP A 15 31.49 -10.73 -4.39
C ASP A 15 30.65 -9.53 -3.92
N GLU A 16 30.50 -8.51 -4.76
CA GLU A 16 29.62 -7.37 -4.48
C GLU A 16 28.14 -7.76 -4.42
N ILE A 17 27.66 -8.59 -5.36
CA ILE A 17 26.28 -9.12 -5.37
C ILE A 17 26.01 -9.92 -4.08
N LYS A 18 26.95 -10.76 -3.65
CA LYS A 18 26.84 -11.53 -2.40
C LYS A 18 26.75 -10.64 -1.17
N GLU A 19 27.55 -9.58 -1.11
CA GLU A 19 27.52 -8.65 0.02
C GLU A 19 26.21 -7.85 0.06
N LEU A 20 25.66 -7.44 -1.08
CA LEU A 20 24.33 -6.81 -1.14
C LEU A 20 23.24 -7.77 -0.66
N MET A 21 23.31 -9.04 -1.05
CA MET A 21 22.37 -10.07 -0.63
C MET A 21 22.43 -10.31 0.88
N LYS A 22 23.63 -10.40 1.45
CA LYS A 22 23.85 -10.52 2.90
C LYS A 22 23.27 -9.33 3.68
N ASN A 23 23.33 -8.14 3.10
CA ASN A 23 22.77 -6.91 3.68
C ASN A 23 21.27 -6.72 3.35
N LYS A 24 20.60 -7.73 2.78
CA LYS A 24 19.17 -7.72 2.43
C LYS A 24 18.77 -6.58 1.49
N LYS A 25 19.71 -6.10 0.67
CA LYS A 25 19.47 -5.03 -0.31
C LYS A 25 18.99 -5.63 -1.64
N TYR A 26 17.88 -6.35 -1.61
CA TYR A 26 17.43 -7.19 -2.73
C TYR A 26 17.21 -6.42 -4.04
N TYR A 27 16.75 -5.17 -3.98
CA TYR A 27 16.51 -4.35 -5.18
C TYR A 27 17.84 -4.00 -5.86
N ALA A 28 18.87 -3.67 -5.05
CA ALA A 28 20.22 -3.40 -5.54
C ALA A 28 20.90 -4.66 -6.08
N VAL A 29 20.59 -5.84 -5.52
CA VAL A 29 21.05 -7.14 -6.08
C VAL A 29 20.49 -7.33 -7.48
N ILE A 30 19.20 -7.08 -7.69
CA ILE A 30 18.53 -7.26 -8.98
C ILE A 30 19.09 -6.29 -10.04
N GLU A 31 19.25 -5.01 -9.70
CA GLU A 31 19.87 -4.02 -10.60
C GLU A 31 21.29 -4.43 -11.03
N LYS A 32 22.17 -4.76 -10.07
CA LYS A 32 23.55 -5.15 -10.37
C LYS A 32 23.64 -6.46 -11.15
N TYR A 33 22.73 -7.40 -10.90
CA TYR A 33 22.70 -8.63 -11.67
C TYR A 33 22.27 -8.40 -13.12
N ASN A 34 21.30 -7.53 -13.37
CA ASN A 34 20.89 -7.15 -14.72
C ASN A 34 22.05 -6.50 -15.51
N GLU A 35 22.94 -5.77 -14.84
CA GLU A 35 24.19 -5.29 -15.43
C GLU A 35 25.19 -6.43 -15.70
N PHE A 36 25.33 -7.38 -14.77
CA PHE A 36 26.23 -8.53 -14.89
C PHE A 36 25.82 -9.48 -16.05
N LEU A 37 24.53 -9.72 -16.24
CA LEU A 37 23.99 -10.57 -17.31
C LEU A 37 24.30 -10.06 -18.72
N LYS A 38 24.47 -8.74 -18.90
CA LYS A 38 24.89 -8.16 -20.19
C LYS A 38 26.31 -8.63 -20.59
N VAL A 39 27.09 -9.08 -19.62
CA VAL A 39 28.50 -9.46 -19.80
C VAL A 39 28.66 -10.99 -19.82
N ARG A 40 28.02 -11.74 -18.91
CA ARG A 40 28.20 -13.19 -18.82
C ARG A 40 27.07 -13.90 -18.06
N LYS A 41 26.69 -15.10 -18.52
CA LYS A 41 25.85 -16.03 -17.75
C LYS A 41 26.68 -16.84 -16.75
N ASN A 42 26.22 -16.94 -15.50
CA ASN A 42 26.84 -17.75 -14.44
C ASN A 42 25.75 -18.33 -13.53
N ALA A 43 25.74 -19.67 -13.37
CA ALA A 43 24.71 -20.40 -12.64
C ALA A 43 24.64 -20.05 -11.14
N GLU A 44 25.77 -19.79 -10.48
CA GLU A 44 25.80 -19.42 -9.07
C GLU A 44 25.14 -18.05 -8.85
N VAL A 45 25.39 -17.12 -9.77
CA VAL A 45 24.84 -15.76 -9.69
C VAL A 45 23.35 -15.76 -10.07
N GLU A 46 22.94 -16.63 -11.00
CA GLU A 46 21.54 -16.85 -11.35
C GLU A 46 20.72 -17.40 -10.18
N GLN A 47 21.31 -18.28 -9.36
CA GLN A 47 20.69 -18.72 -8.12
C GLN A 47 20.51 -17.55 -7.13
N ILE A 48 21.56 -16.75 -6.91
CA ILE A 48 21.50 -15.59 -6.00
C ILE A 48 20.44 -14.57 -6.48
N LEU A 49 20.32 -14.35 -7.79
CA LEU A 49 19.27 -13.50 -8.35
C LEU A 49 17.89 -14.07 -8.00
N ASN A 50 17.65 -15.35 -8.27
CA ASN A 50 16.33 -15.95 -8.06
C ASN A 50 15.88 -15.85 -6.60
N GLU A 51 16.83 -16.03 -5.66
CA GLU A 51 16.61 -15.80 -4.24
C GLU A 51 16.28 -14.32 -3.94
N ALA A 52 17.04 -13.38 -4.50
CA ALA A 52 16.78 -11.94 -4.33
C ALA A 52 15.43 -11.49 -4.91
N ILE A 53 15.03 -12.02 -6.07
CA ILE A 53 13.73 -11.77 -6.71
C ILE A 53 12.61 -12.27 -5.80
N LYS A 54 12.73 -13.49 -5.27
CA LYS A 54 11.73 -14.06 -4.35
C LYS A 54 11.57 -13.18 -3.10
N GLU A 55 12.67 -12.87 -2.42
CA GLU A 55 12.66 -12.04 -1.21
C GLU A 55 12.12 -10.63 -1.47
N ALA A 56 12.55 -9.98 -2.56
CA ALA A 56 12.06 -8.66 -2.94
C ALA A 56 10.54 -8.67 -3.20
N LYS A 57 10.03 -9.74 -3.83
CA LYS A 57 8.61 -9.94 -4.08
C LYS A 57 7.84 -10.11 -2.77
N ASP A 58 8.31 -10.98 -1.88
CA ASP A 58 7.65 -11.25 -0.61
C ASP A 58 7.57 -10.00 0.27
N ILE A 59 8.65 -9.21 0.33
CA ILE A 59 8.68 -7.92 1.03
C ILE A 59 7.68 -6.93 0.44
N TYR A 60 7.62 -6.84 -0.89
CA TYR A 60 6.68 -5.95 -1.57
C TYR A 60 5.23 -6.33 -1.28
N VAL A 61 4.88 -7.61 -1.41
CA VAL A 61 3.52 -8.13 -1.14
C VAL A 61 3.15 -7.95 0.33
N LEU A 62 4.06 -8.25 1.26
CA LEU A 62 3.80 -8.03 2.70
C LEU A 62 3.56 -6.55 3.00
N SER A 63 4.37 -5.67 2.42
CA SER A 63 4.21 -4.23 2.58
C SER A 63 2.88 -3.73 2.02
N ALA A 64 2.46 -4.26 0.87
CA ALA A 64 1.15 -3.97 0.27
C ALA A 64 -0.02 -4.43 1.16
N LYS A 65 0.12 -5.55 1.88
CA LYS A 65 -0.87 -5.99 2.88
C LYS A 65 -0.94 -5.05 4.07
N VAL A 66 0.20 -4.62 4.61
CA VAL A 66 0.23 -3.67 5.74
C VAL A 66 -0.37 -2.33 5.33
N TYR A 67 -0.05 -1.85 4.12
CA TYR A 67 -0.70 -0.69 3.51
C TYR A 67 -2.22 -0.85 3.41
N TYR A 68 -2.69 -1.97 2.84
CA TYR A 68 -4.12 -2.28 2.73
C TYR A 68 -4.82 -2.22 4.10
N LEU A 69 -4.26 -2.85 5.13
CA LEU A 69 -4.83 -2.86 6.48
C LEU A 69 -4.84 -1.47 7.12
N ALA A 70 -3.80 -0.67 6.89
CA ALA A 70 -3.74 0.70 7.38
C ALA A 70 -4.82 1.58 6.74
N VAL A 71 -4.99 1.49 5.41
CA VAL A 71 -6.04 2.23 4.69
C VAL A 71 -7.44 1.76 5.12
N LEU A 72 -7.65 0.44 5.27
CA LEU A 72 -8.92 -0.12 5.74
C LEU A 72 -9.29 0.40 7.13
N SER A 73 -8.33 0.38 8.06
CA SER A 73 -8.54 0.85 9.44
C SER A 73 -8.83 2.36 9.47
N CYS A 74 -8.10 3.15 8.70
CA CYS A 74 -8.32 4.58 8.60
C CYS A 74 -9.66 4.92 7.93
N GLY A 75 -10.04 4.17 6.88
CA GLY A 75 -11.31 4.32 6.19
C GLY A 75 -12.51 4.14 7.12
N ALA A 76 -12.47 3.16 8.02
CA ALA A 76 -13.50 2.96 9.05
C ALA A 76 -13.61 4.16 10.01
N LEU A 77 -12.48 4.72 10.45
CA LEU A 77 -12.48 5.93 11.28
C LEU A 77 -13.10 7.12 10.54
N LEU A 78 -12.75 7.30 9.27
CA LEU A 78 -13.31 8.38 8.43
C LEU A 78 -14.82 8.22 8.23
N GLU A 79 -15.30 6.99 8.03
CA GLU A 79 -16.74 6.73 7.95
C GLU A 79 -17.48 7.09 9.24
N ASP A 80 -16.92 6.75 10.40
CA ASP A 80 -17.49 7.12 11.70
C ASP A 80 -17.54 8.64 11.92
N ILE A 81 -16.46 9.35 11.57
CA ILE A 81 -16.40 10.82 11.63
C ILE A 81 -17.45 11.42 10.69
N ARG A 82 -17.49 10.94 9.44
CA ARG A 82 -18.44 11.37 8.42
C ARG A 82 -19.88 11.19 8.88
N ASN A 83 -20.22 10.03 9.43
CA ASN A 83 -21.57 9.72 9.90
C ASN A 83 -21.96 10.68 11.04
N LYS A 84 -21.01 11.02 11.92
CA LYS A 84 -21.24 11.97 13.00
C LYS A 84 -21.48 13.40 12.49
N ILE A 85 -20.73 13.84 11.49
CA ILE A 85 -20.93 15.14 10.83
C ILE A 85 -22.32 15.19 10.18
N VAL A 86 -22.68 14.18 9.38
CA VAL A 86 -24.00 14.11 8.71
C VAL A 86 -25.12 14.15 9.74
N MET A 87 -25.00 13.41 10.84
CA MET A 87 -26.03 13.37 11.90
C MET A 87 -26.20 14.73 12.59
N ASN A 88 -25.12 15.38 13.00
CA ASN A 88 -25.20 16.68 13.66
C ASN A 88 -25.72 17.77 12.71
N TRP A 89 -25.26 17.77 11.46
CA TRP A 89 -25.69 18.73 10.44
C TRP A 89 -27.17 18.53 10.07
N HIS A 90 -27.63 17.28 9.94
CA HIS A 90 -29.05 16.97 9.76
C HIS A 90 -29.88 17.49 10.93
N SER A 91 -29.45 17.23 12.17
CA SER A 91 -30.14 17.70 13.38
C SER A 91 -30.32 19.22 13.39
N PHE A 92 -29.28 19.97 12.99
CA PHE A 92 -29.38 21.43 12.87
C PHE A 92 -30.43 21.89 11.86
N ILE A 93 -30.59 21.19 10.74
CA ILE A 93 -31.51 21.59 9.66
C ILE A 93 -32.96 21.23 9.98
N TYR A 94 -33.19 20.04 10.55
CA TYR A 94 -34.51 19.42 10.57
C TYR A 94 -35.11 19.23 11.95
N ASP A 95 -34.32 19.21 13.02
CA ASP A 95 -34.86 18.98 14.35
C ASP A 95 -35.46 20.28 14.90
N SER A 96 -36.64 20.17 15.52
CA SER A 96 -37.32 21.33 16.13
C SER A 96 -36.53 21.92 17.31
N PHE A 97 -35.63 21.14 17.90
CA PHE A 97 -34.71 21.56 18.94
C PHE A 97 -33.32 20.98 18.62
N THR A 98 -32.34 21.87 18.47
CA THR A 98 -30.96 21.49 18.21
C THR A 98 -30.04 22.26 19.16
N PRO A 99 -28.97 21.64 19.69
CA PRO A 99 -28.00 22.34 20.53
C PRO A 99 -27.02 23.21 19.72
N TYR A 100 -27.07 23.16 18.38
CA TYR A 100 -26.11 23.84 17.51
C TYR A 100 -26.62 25.21 17.06
N ASN A 101 -25.75 26.20 17.09
CA ASN A 101 -26.07 27.59 16.75
C ASN A 101 -25.93 27.89 15.25
N SER A 102 -25.20 27.05 14.53
CA SER A 102 -24.98 27.15 13.09
C SER A 102 -24.61 25.79 12.50
N ILE A 103 -24.56 25.73 11.17
CA ILE A 103 -23.99 24.60 10.44
C ILE A 103 -22.54 24.35 10.86
N ASP A 104 -21.71 25.39 10.88
CA ASP A 104 -20.29 25.27 11.22
C ASP A 104 -20.09 24.79 12.66
N ASP A 105 -20.97 25.19 13.58
CA ASP A 105 -21.01 24.71 14.96
C ASP A 105 -21.34 23.21 15.00
N ALA A 106 -22.37 22.77 14.28
CA ALA A 106 -22.75 21.34 14.21
C ALA A 106 -21.61 20.46 13.67
N VAL A 107 -20.90 20.93 12.64
CA VAL A 107 -19.73 20.25 12.04
C VAL A 107 -18.56 20.24 13.02
N THR A 108 -18.25 21.38 13.65
CA THR A 108 -17.15 21.49 14.62
C THR A 108 -17.40 20.58 15.81
N GLN A 109 -18.61 20.58 16.37
CA GLN A 109 -19.02 19.68 17.45
C GLN A 109 -18.92 18.20 17.06
N ALA A 110 -19.21 17.85 15.80
CA ALA A 110 -19.03 16.47 15.34
C ALA A 110 -17.55 16.05 15.35
N LEU A 111 -16.66 16.92 14.88
CA LEU A 111 -15.22 16.70 14.90
C LEU A 111 -14.66 16.64 16.32
N GLU A 112 -15.13 17.49 17.22
CA GLU A 112 -14.76 17.47 18.65
C GLU A 112 -15.22 16.19 19.35
N GLN A 113 -16.46 15.76 19.11
CA GLN A 113 -17.01 14.51 19.64
C GLN A 113 -16.29 13.27 19.09
N LYS A 114 -15.57 13.41 17.98
CA LYS A 114 -14.74 12.39 17.34
C LYS A 114 -13.25 12.75 17.36
N ALA A 115 -12.81 13.56 18.31
CA ALA A 115 -11.45 14.08 18.35
C ALA A 115 -10.39 12.97 18.38
N LYS A 116 -10.66 11.85 19.06
CA LYS A 116 -9.77 10.69 19.09
C LYS A 116 -9.64 10.06 17.70
N GLU A 117 -10.76 9.77 17.05
CA GLU A 117 -10.79 9.19 15.71
C GLU A 117 -10.14 10.12 14.67
N VAL A 118 -10.34 11.44 14.78
CA VAL A 118 -9.67 12.45 13.95
C VAL A 118 -8.16 12.40 14.15
N SER A 119 -7.68 12.30 15.39
CA SER A 119 -6.25 12.17 15.70
C SER A 119 -5.68 10.87 15.16
N ASP A 120 -6.37 9.75 15.36
CA ASP A 120 -5.95 8.44 14.88
C ASP A 120 -5.90 8.42 13.34
N ALA A 121 -6.88 9.00 12.65
CA ALA A 121 -6.90 9.11 11.19
C ALA A 121 -5.70 9.92 10.65
N LYS A 122 -5.28 11.00 11.33
CA LYS A 122 -4.07 11.76 10.99
C LYS A 122 -2.79 10.92 11.17
N ASN A 123 -2.70 10.14 12.25
CA ASN A 123 -1.56 9.25 12.46
C ASN A 123 -1.48 8.12 11.42
N TYR A 124 -2.64 7.54 11.06
CA TYR A 124 -2.72 6.57 9.98
C TYR A 124 -2.31 7.17 8.64
N LYS A 125 -2.73 8.41 8.34
CA LYS A 125 -2.37 9.12 7.10
C LYS A 125 -0.85 9.18 6.91
N GLU A 126 -0.09 9.52 7.95
CA GLU A 126 1.38 9.55 7.86
C GLU A 126 1.98 8.17 7.53
N SER A 127 1.41 7.11 8.09
CA SER A 127 1.87 5.74 7.83
C SER A 127 1.50 5.29 6.42
N ILE A 128 0.27 5.58 5.97
CA ILE A 128 -0.22 5.32 4.62
C ILE A 128 0.66 6.03 3.58
N ASP A 129 1.05 7.28 3.83
CA ASP A 129 1.93 8.05 2.94
C ASP A 129 3.31 7.41 2.81
N LYS A 130 3.88 6.94 3.92
CA LYS A 130 5.17 6.24 3.92
C LYS A 130 5.09 4.94 3.14
N PHE A 131 4.06 4.14 3.36
CA PHE A 131 3.86 2.89 2.61
C PHE A 131 3.64 3.16 1.12
N TYR A 132 2.79 4.11 0.77
CA TYR A 132 2.54 4.46 -0.63
C TYR A 132 3.83 4.94 -1.33
N ALA A 133 4.63 5.77 -0.66
CA ALA A 133 5.90 6.23 -1.20
C ALA A 133 6.88 5.09 -1.50
N MET A 134 6.83 3.99 -0.73
CA MET A 134 7.63 2.79 -0.96
C MET A 134 7.03 1.88 -2.04
N LEU A 135 5.70 1.80 -2.12
CA LEU A 135 4.97 0.86 -2.98
C LEU A 135 4.62 1.40 -4.37
N LYS A 136 4.85 2.69 -4.63
CA LYS A 136 4.63 3.31 -5.96
C LYS A 136 5.64 2.86 -7.02
N GLU A 137 6.68 2.12 -6.63
CA GLU A 137 7.73 1.58 -7.48
C GLU A 137 7.86 0.09 -7.23
N ILE A 138 7.90 -0.70 -8.31
CA ILE A 138 8.04 -2.16 -8.22
C ILE A 138 9.52 -2.55 -8.13
N PRO A 139 9.86 -3.63 -7.40
CA PRO A 139 11.24 -4.08 -7.23
C PRO A 139 11.93 -4.56 -8.53
N PHE A 140 11.13 -5.06 -9.47
CA PHE A 140 11.57 -5.60 -10.75
C PHE A 140 10.35 -5.73 -11.67
N GLU A 141 10.61 -5.91 -12.97
CA GLU A 141 9.55 -6.13 -13.95
C GLU A 141 8.82 -7.45 -13.68
N ASP A 142 7.62 -7.34 -13.11
CA ASP A 142 6.67 -8.43 -12.95
C ASP A 142 5.27 -7.90 -13.26
N PRO A 143 4.54 -8.49 -14.23
CA PRO A 143 3.20 -8.04 -14.60
C PRO A 143 2.21 -7.98 -13.44
N LYS A 144 2.32 -8.90 -12.47
CA LYS A 144 1.44 -8.94 -11.29
C LYS A 144 1.81 -7.86 -10.28
N LEU A 145 3.11 -7.61 -10.07
CA LEU A 145 3.54 -6.49 -9.22
C LEU A 145 3.14 -5.16 -9.84
N SER A 146 3.16 -5.06 -11.17
CA SER A 146 2.69 -3.88 -11.91
C SER A 146 1.18 -3.65 -11.75
N GLU A 147 0.38 -4.72 -11.84
CA GLU A 147 -1.06 -4.69 -11.55
C GLU A 147 -1.32 -4.25 -10.10
N MET A 148 -0.60 -4.83 -9.14
CA MET A 148 -0.71 -4.49 -7.72
C MET A 148 -0.30 -3.03 -7.43
N CYS A 149 0.80 -2.55 -8.03
CA CYS A 149 1.24 -1.15 -7.93
C CYS A 149 0.16 -0.19 -8.44
N THR A 150 -0.52 -0.55 -9.53
CA THR A 150 -1.63 0.25 -10.07
C THR A 150 -2.79 0.29 -9.09
N ALA A 151 -3.20 -0.86 -8.54
CA ALA A 151 -4.27 -0.94 -7.54
C ALA A 151 -3.92 -0.16 -6.25
N ILE A 152 -2.67 -0.24 -5.77
CA ILE A 152 -2.19 0.53 -4.62
C ILE A 152 -2.36 2.04 -4.85
N LYS A 153 -2.00 2.54 -6.03
CA LYS A 153 -2.19 3.93 -6.41
C LYS A 153 -3.66 4.34 -6.42
N GLU A 154 -4.53 3.54 -7.02
CA GLU A 154 -5.97 3.82 -7.04
C GLU A 154 -6.60 3.82 -5.64
N VAL A 155 -6.14 2.95 -4.75
CA VAL A 155 -6.50 2.98 -3.32
C VAL A 155 -6.02 4.27 -2.68
N TYR A 156 -4.77 4.70 -2.95
CA TYR A 156 -4.22 5.92 -2.35
C TYR A 156 -5.00 7.16 -2.78
N ASP A 157 -5.26 7.30 -4.08
CA ASP A 157 -5.99 8.44 -4.64
C ASP A 157 -7.42 8.50 -4.08
N SER A 158 -8.14 7.37 -4.06
CA SER A 158 -9.50 7.30 -3.50
C SER A 158 -9.54 7.53 -1.98
N PHE A 159 -8.55 7.03 -1.24
CA PHE A 159 -8.39 7.29 0.19
C PHE A 159 -8.14 8.77 0.45
N TYR A 160 -7.23 9.40 -0.29
CA TYR A 160 -6.88 10.81 -0.11
C TYR A 160 -8.10 11.70 -0.38
N ASP A 161 -8.85 11.43 -1.44
CA ASP A 161 -10.10 12.14 -1.75
C ASP A 161 -11.10 12.05 -0.60
N PHE A 162 -11.33 10.84 -0.07
CA PHE A 162 -12.27 10.64 1.04
C PHE A 162 -11.79 11.30 2.33
N TYR A 163 -10.50 11.14 2.65
CA TYR A 163 -9.86 11.75 3.82
C TYR A 163 -10.01 13.27 3.82
N GLN A 164 -9.69 13.93 2.70
CA GLN A 164 -9.77 15.39 2.58
C GLN A 164 -11.21 15.88 2.78
N LEU A 165 -12.17 15.21 2.14
CA LEU A 165 -13.57 15.58 2.21
C LEU A 165 -14.12 15.47 3.65
N VAL A 166 -13.75 14.42 4.38
CA VAL A 166 -14.24 14.16 5.74
C VAL A 166 -13.59 15.05 6.78
N LEU A 167 -12.26 15.23 6.73
CA LEU A 167 -11.55 16.03 7.75
C LEU A 167 -11.61 17.54 7.49
N TYR A 168 -11.95 17.94 6.27
CA TYR A 168 -12.14 19.35 5.91
C TYR A 168 -13.49 19.55 5.21
N PRO A 169 -14.61 19.36 5.94
CA PRO A 169 -15.95 19.49 5.37
C PRO A 169 -16.17 20.89 4.78
N SER A 170 -16.82 20.94 3.62
CA SER A 170 -17.21 22.18 2.97
C SER A 170 -18.47 21.98 2.11
N GLY A 171 -19.04 23.07 1.60
CA GLY A 171 -20.26 23.03 0.79
C GLY A 171 -21.52 22.97 1.65
N ASN A 172 -22.56 22.30 1.16
CA ASN A 172 -23.83 22.17 1.85
C ASN A 172 -24.11 20.71 2.25
N TYR A 173 -25.11 20.50 3.12
CA TYR A 173 -25.47 19.19 3.63
C TYR A 173 -25.69 18.15 2.53
N VAL A 174 -26.38 18.51 1.44
CA VAL A 174 -26.71 17.57 0.34
C VAL A 174 -25.46 17.19 -0.44
N SER A 175 -24.63 18.17 -0.82
CA SER A 175 -23.39 17.92 -1.55
C SER A 175 -22.42 17.11 -0.69
N PHE A 176 -22.18 17.51 0.56
CA PHE A 176 -21.31 16.79 1.48
C PHE A 176 -21.76 15.35 1.70
N SER A 177 -23.04 15.13 2.02
CA SER A 177 -23.56 13.79 2.32
C SER A 177 -23.48 12.86 1.10
N THR A 178 -23.74 13.40 -0.09
CA THR A 178 -23.69 12.65 -1.35
C THR A 178 -22.25 12.35 -1.75
N GLU A 179 -21.39 13.36 -1.79
CA GLU A 179 -19.99 13.21 -2.20
C GLU A 179 -19.24 12.28 -1.25
N THR A 180 -19.42 12.42 0.06
CA THR A 180 -18.78 11.53 1.04
C THR A 180 -19.22 10.09 0.89
N SER A 181 -20.51 9.84 0.61
CA SER A 181 -21.03 8.50 0.33
C SER A 181 -20.42 7.92 -0.94
N THR A 182 -20.37 8.70 -2.02
CA THR A 182 -19.75 8.29 -3.29
C THR A 182 -18.27 7.96 -3.11
N LYS A 183 -17.51 8.80 -2.40
CA LYS A 183 -16.08 8.59 -2.16
C LYS A 183 -15.81 7.41 -1.24
N ASN A 184 -16.61 7.20 -0.19
CA ASN A 184 -16.50 6.01 0.67
C ASN A 184 -16.73 4.73 -0.15
N ASN A 185 -17.78 4.69 -0.96
CA ASN A 185 -18.08 3.55 -1.83
C ASN A 185 -16.97 3.28 -2.85
N LEU A 186 -16.36 4.34 -3.40
CA LEU A 186 -15.22 4.20 -4.30
C LEU A 186 -14.01 3.62 -3.57
N LEU A 187 -13.66 4.13 -2.39
CA LEU A 187 -12.57 3.60 -1.57
C LEU A 187 -12.80 2.12 -1.24
N ALA A 188 -14.00 1.74 -0.80
CA ALA A 188 -14.35 0.36 -0.50
C ALA A 188 -14.19 -0.55 -1.74
N LYS A 189 -14.62 -0.08 -2.91
CA LYS A 189 -14.42 -0.79 -4.18
C LYS A 189 -12.93 -1.00 -4.48
N LYS A 190 -12.11 0.05 -4.35
CA LYS A 190 -10.66 -0.02 -4.63
C LYS A 190 -9.92 -0.90 -3.64
N LEU A 191 -10.29 -0.86 -2.36
CA LEU A 191 -9.76 -1.78 -1.35
C LEU A 191 -10.08 -3.23 -1.68
N ASN A 192 -11.30 -3.52 -2.13
CA ASN A 192 -11.67 -4.87 -2.54
C ASN A 192 -10.89 -5.35 -3.77
N GLU A 193 -10.69 -4.49 -4.78
CA GLU A 193 -9.86 -4.78 -5.95
C GLU A 193 -8.42 -5.14 -5.54
N LEU A 194 -7.80 -4.36 -4.64
CA LEU A 194 -6.48 -4.66 -4.09
C LEU A 194 -6.47 -5.98 -3.28
N ASN A 195 -7.48 -6.22 -2.44
CA ASN A 195 -7.58 -7.43 -1.64
C ASN A 195 -7.60 -8.70 -2.50
N ILE A 196 -8.33 -8.68 -3.62
CA ILE A 196 -8.36 -9.80 -4.57
C ILE A 196 -6.95 -10.12 -5.11
N LEU A 197 -6.13 -9.10 -5.38
CA LEU A 197 -4.75 -9.29 -5.85
C LEU A 197 -3.86 -9.87 -4.74
N LEU A 198 -4.01 -9.39 -3.50
CA LEU A 198 -3.26 -9.87 -2.35
C LEU A 198 -3.58 -11.33 -2.01
N GLU A 199 -4.86 -11.73 -2.07
CA GLU A 199 -5.28 -13.11 -1.82
C GLU A 199 -4.81 -14.09 -2.91
N ARG A 200 -4.76 -13.64 -4.18
CA ARG A 200 -4.20 -14.46 -5.27
C ARG A 200 -2.74 -14.82 -5.05
N GLU A 201 -1.96 -13.94 -4.41
CA GLU A 201 -0.55 -14.23 -4.08
C GLU A 201 -0.41 -15.10 -2.83
N ASN A 202 -1.32 -14.99 -1.84
CA ASN A 202 -1.36 -15.91 -0.68
C ASN A 202 -1.58 -17.36 -1.09
N ILE A 203 -2.60 -17.62 -1.91
CA ILE A 203 -3.00 -18.98 -2.32
C ILE A 203 -1.87 -19.70 -3.09
N LYS A 204 -1.00 -18.96 -3.79
CA LYS A 204 0.11 -19.58 -4.53
C LYS A 204 1.25 -20.00 -3.62
N ASN A 205 1.58 -19.19 -2.62
CA ASN A 205 2.62 -19.54 -1.66
C ASN A 205 2.25 -20.81 -0.87
N GLU A 206 0.98 -20.99 -0.50
CA GLU A 206 0.50 -22.21 0.16
C GLU A 206 0.54 -23.46 -0.74
N ASN A 207 0.35 -23.32 -2.04
CA ASN A 207 0.39 -24.45 -2.98
C ASN A 207 1.83 -24.83 -3.37
N GLU A 208 2.75 -23.87 -3.43
CA GLU A 208 4.18 -24.13 -3.70
C GLU A 208 4.87 -24.81 -2.51
N ASP A 209 4.56 -24.41 -1.26
CA ASP A 209 5.07 -25.04 -0.04
C ASP A 209 4.54 -26.48 0.16
N ASN A 210 3.31 -26.77 -0.28
CA ASN A 210 2.76 -28.13 -0.21
C ASN A 210 3.31 -29.07 -1.31
N SER A 211 3.73 -28.53 -2.46
CA SER A 211 4.31 -29.32 -3.56
C SER A 211 5.73 -29.81 -3.27
N SER A 212 6.47 -29.08 -2.43
CA SER A 212 7.85 -29.43 -2.03
C SER A 212 7.92 -30.49 -0.93
N ILE A 213 6.79 -30.80 -0.27
CA ILE A 213 6.67 -31.89 0.72
C ILE A 213 6.29 -33.23 0.06
N SER A 214 5.62 -33.22 -1.10
CA SER A 214 5.19 -34.44 -1.80
C SER A 214 6.25 -35.11 -2.69
N GLY A 215 7.46 -34.56 -2.79
CA GLY A 215 8.54 -35.05 -3.67
C GLY A 215 9.56 -36.00 -3.03
N SER A 216 9.25 -36.59 -1.87
CA SER A 216 10.14 -37.55 -1.19
C SER A 216 9.36 -38.76 -0.67
N LEU A 217 8.93 -39.62 -1.60
CA LEU A 217 8.61 -41.03 -1.36
C LEU A 217 9.00 -41.85 -2.59
#